data_AF-D7FKD4-F1
#
_entry.id   AF-D7FKD4-F1
#
_cell.length_a   1.000
_cell.length_b   1.000
_cell.length_c   1.000
_cell.angle_alpha   90.00
_cell.angle_beta   90.00
_cell.angle_gamma   90.00
#
_symmetry.space_group_name_H-M   'P 1'
#
loop_
_entity.id
_entity.type
_entity.pdbx_description
1 polymer ?
#
loop_
_entity_poly.entity_id
_entity_poly.type
_entity_poly.pdbx_seq_one_letter_code
_entity_poly.pdbx_strand_id
1 'polypeptide(L)'
;MGSEKIFEFGQLFQKFDTDGDGRLGRADFERMVGGMLEQFGERGEDGTRRGSRGGERGNGNAPSAAPQPLPPPPAVPPSPVGPSITHYDETTGVPLAREAVASQQALGHTVVPLREAYSRRLSRLQSLASSRLMPVRERLLQLRRRLHGRGEELTAARAAIERETLADAEAIVERLRSAETLKQATLAQGVNSVTAELEGVEKLSDQVARVTLLPSSTPGSMSPSAACAPDFEGTERMVELVQSYRELCNSIDRVANKPFDPSIDVQADDFSHETAERLEVLRRADRYEHALSVKDQMLWEAMQESQRLEEKCQEERSLGQEFAEEAQEWVTLTEKLSDRVNALTVETERTAQLRKENALLARENQELVRRLETLERDSSGTVG
;
A
#
# COMPACT_ATOMS: atom_id res chain seq x y z
N MET A 1 16.74 -8.61 -23.45
CA MET A 1 15.46 -9.14 -23.98
C MET A 1 14.34 -8.94 -22.96
N GLY A 2 14.00 -7.68 -22.65
CA GLY A 2 12.95 -7.33 -21.69
C GLY A 2 12.06 -6.17 -22.16
N SER A 3 12.24 -5.74 -23.40
CA SER A 3 11.57 -4.59 -24.01
C SER A 3 10.25 -4.94 -24.73
N GLU A 4 9.99 -6.22 -25.03
CA GLU A 4 8.75 -6.61 -25.74
C GLU A 4 7.50 -6.54 -24.85
N LYS A 5 7.61 -6.80 -23.54
CA LYS A 5 6.43 -6.77 -22.65
C LYS A 5 5.95 -5.38 -22.28
N ILE A 6 6.82 -4.37 -22.38
CA ILE A 6 6.44 -2.96 -22.14
C ILE A 6 5.59 -2.44 -23.32
N PHE A 7 5.76 -3.03 -24.51
CA PHE A 7 5.03 -2.62 -25.71
C PHE A 7 3.58 -3.11 -25.74
N GLU A 8 3.28 -4.26 -25.12
CA GLU A 8 1.91 -4.80 -25.08
C GLU A 8 0.96 -3.95 -24.20
N PHE A 9 1.46 -3.36 -23.12
CA PHE A 9 0.63 -2.49 -22.25
C PHE A 9 0.22 -1.19 -22.95
N GLY A 10 1.09 -0.63 -23.80
CA GLY A 10 0.77 0.57 -24.58
C GLY A 10 -0.33 0.33 -25.63
N GLN A 11 -0.33 -0.84 -26.27
CA GLN A 11 -1.40 -1.21 -27.22
C GLN A 11 -2.74 -1.45 -26.52
N LEU A 12 -2.72 -1.89 -25.26
CA LEU A 12 -3.94 -2.04 -24.47
C LEU A 12 -4.52 -0.67 -24.12
N PHE A 13 -3.69 0.26 -23.65
CA PHE A 13 -4.11 1.65 -23.39
C PHE A 13 -4.75 2.31 -24.61
N GLN A 14 -4.13 2.17 -25.78
CA GLN A 14 -4.60 2.79 -27.02
C GLN A 14 -5.94 2.22 -27.53
N LYS A 15 -6.36 1.04 -27.05
CA LYS A 15 -7.68 0.46 -27.38
C LYS A 15 -8.82 1.03 -26.54
N PHE A 16 -8.53 1.49 -25.34
CA PHE A 16 -9.53 1.97 -24.39
C PHE A 16 -9.55 3.50 -24.26
N ASP A 17 -8.51 4.19 -24.74
CA ASP A 17 -8.47 5.65 -24.90
C ASP A 17 -9.35 6.06 -26.09
N THR A 18 -10.60 6.41 -25.80
CA THR A 18 -11.62 6.65 -26.83
C THR A 18 -11.46 8.02 -27.52
N ASP A 19 -10.90 8.99 -26.82
CA ASP A 19 -10.69 10.37 -27.26
C ASP A 19 -9.25 10.63 -27.75
N GLY A 20 -8.32 9.72 -27.50
CA GLY A 20 -6.96 9.74 -28.02
C GLY A 20 -6.08 10.82 -27.39
N ASP A 21 -6.42 11.25 -26.18
CA ASP A 21 -5.71 12.29 -25.44
C ASP A 21 -4.52 11.73 -24.62
N GLY A 22 -4.36 10.40 -24.61
CA GLY A 22 -3.34 9.69 -23.85
C GLY A 22 -3.68 9.49 -22.38
N ARG A 23 -4.92 9.77 -21.94
CA ARG A 23 -5.40 9.64 -20.56
C ARG A 23 -6.68 8.80 -20.54
N LEU A 24 -6.69 7.74 -19.74
CA LEU A 24 -7.93 6.98 -19.51
C LEU A 24 -8.85 7.75 -18.55
N GLY A 25 -9.96 8.25 -19.08
CA GLY A 25 -11.08 8.71 -18.24
C GLY A 25 -11.62 7.57 -17.37
N ARG A 26 -12.30 7.90 -16.27
CA ARG A 26 -12.84 6.90 -15.30
C ARG A 26 -13.71 5.82 -15.96
N ALA A 27 -14.57 6.21 -16.90
CA ALA A 27 -15.44 5.27 -17.62
C ALA A 27 -14.66 4.31 -18.54
N ASP A 28 -13.53 4.77 -19.08
CA ASP A 28 -12.67 3.98 -19.97
C ASP A 28 -11.77 3.05 -19.16
N PHE A 29 -11.32 3.49 -17.98
CA PHE A 29 -10.65 2.65 -17.00
C PHE A 29 -11.56 1.53 -16.48
N GLU A 30 -12.81 1.84 -16.12
CA GLU A 30 -13.79 0.83 -15.66
C GLU A 30 -14.07 -0.21 -16.76
N ARG A 31 -14.16 0.20 -18.04
CA ARG A 31 -14.25 -0.71 -19.19
C ARG A 31 -13.00 -1.57 -19.37
N MET A 32 -11.81 -0.98 -19.23
CA MET A 32 -10.54 -1.71 -19.34
C MET A 32 -10.42 -2.79 -18.25
N VAL A 33 -10.75 -2.46 -17.00
CA VAL A 33 -10.71 -3.41 -15.87
C VAL A 33 -11.77 -4.50 -16.03
N GLY A 34 -12.99 -4.15 -16.45
CA GLY A 34 -14.05 -5.12 -16.75
C GLY A 34 -13.64 -6.12 -17.84
N GLY A 35 -13.09 -5.62 -18.95
CA GLY A 35 -12.62 -6.46 -20.06
C GLY A 35 -11.43 -7.35 -19.68
N MET A 36 -10.51 -6.88 -18.84
CA MET A 36 -9.43 -7.74 -18.32
C MET A 36 -10.00 -8.84 -17.41
N LEU A 37 -10.97 -8.54 -16.56
CA LEU A 37 -11.58 -9.52 -15.67
C LEU A 37 -12.30 -10.63 -16.44
N GLU A 38 -12.99 -10.30 -17.53
CA GLU A 38 -13.60 -11.29 -18.44
C GLU A 38 -12.53 -12.13 -19.15
N GLN A 39 -11.48 -11.49 -19.68
CA GLN A 39 -10.41 -12.18 -20.41
C GLN A 39 -9.59 -13.14 -19.52
N PHE A 40 -9.45 -12.84 -18.23
CA PHE A 40 -8.82 -13.72 -17.26
C PHE A 40 -9.81 -14.69 -16.59
N GLY A 41 -11.09 -14.34 -16.51
CA GLY A 41 -12.16 -15.16 -15.92
C GLY A 41 -12.58 -16.34 -16.80
N GLU A 42 -12.65 -16.17 -18.12
CA GLU A 42 -13.09 -17.24 -19.03
C GLU A 42 -12.06 -18.36 -19.24
N ARG A 43 -10.82 -18.23 -18.75
CA ARG A 43 -9.81 -19.30 -18.80
C ARG A 43 -9.86 -20.27 -17.60
N GLY A 44 -10.78 -20.10 -16.66
CA GLY A 44 -10.80 -20.84 -15.40
C GLY A 44 -11.87 -21.94 -15.23
N GLU A 45 -12.94 -21.97 -16.04
CA GLU A 45 -14.16 -22.72 -15.63
C GLU A 45 -14.37 -24.12 -16.23
N ASP A 46 -13.50 -24.61 -17.11
CA ASP A 46 -13.80 -25.86 -17.85
C ASP A 46 -13.15 -27.15 -17.29
N GLY A 47 -12.78 -27.19 -16.01
CA GLY A 47 -11.93 -28.31 -15.57
C GLY A 47 -11.87 -28.70 -14.11
N THR A 48 -12.91 -28.59 -13.28
CA THR A 48 -12.98 -29.41 -12.03
C THR A 48 -14.37 -29.54 -11.41
N ARG A 49 -15.36 -30.05 -12.17
CA ARG A 49 -16.55 -30.68 -11.58
C ARG A 49 -16.45 -32.20 -11.65
N ARG A 50 -15.66 -32.82 -10.75
CA ARG A 50 -15.87 -34.23 -10.41
C ARG A 50 -15.27 -34.63 -9.06
N GLY A 51 -16.18 -34.85 -8.12
CA GLY A 51 -15.95 -35.62 -6.89
C GLY A 51 -15.30 -34.82 -5.77
N SER A 52 -15.48 -35.14 -4.51
CA SER A 52 -16.24 -36.21 -3.87
C SER A 52 -16.01 -35.95 -2.38
N ARG A 53 -17.10 -36.04 -1.59
CA ARG A 53 -17.15 -36.51 -0.20
C ARG A 53 -16.15 -35.97 0.84
N GLY A 54 -16.72 -35.60 1.98
CA GLY A 54 -16.00 -35.26 3.19
C GLY A 54 -14.93 -36.26 3.61
N GLY A 55 -13.89 -35.71 4.23
CA GLY A 55 -12.98 -36.38 5.15
C GLY A 55 -12.73 -35.35 6.25
N GLU A 56 -13.38 -35.50 7.41
CA GLU A 56 -12.80 -36.18 8.57
C GLU A 56 -11.33 -35.81 8.79
N ARG A 57 -11.15 -34.94 9.79
CA ARG A 57 -9.89 -34.62 10.44
C ARG A 57 -9.36 -35.88 11.13
N GLY A 58 -8.66 -36.70 10.36
CA GLY A 58 -7.81 -37.78 10.87
C GLY A 58 -6.47 -37.21 11.32
N ASN A 59 -6.34 -36.94 12.62
CA ASN A 59 -5.09 -36.66 13.30
C ASN A 59 -4.23 -37.94 13.34
N GLY A 60 -3.59 -38.26 12.21
CA GLY A 60 -2.77 -39.46 12.03
C GLY A 60 -1.30 -39.20 12.32
N ASN A 61 -0.92 -39.25 13.59
CA ASN A 61 0.47 -39.31 14.03
C ASN A 61 1.03 -40.70 13.66
N ALA A 62 1.44 -40.90 12.40
CA ALA A 62 2.03 -42.16 11.95
C ALA A 62 3.52 -42.21 12.35
N PRO A 63 3.98 -43.27 13.05
CA PRO A 63 5.39 -43.42 13.39
C PRO A 63 6.21 -43.60 12.11
N SER A 64 7.27 -42.78 12.00
CA SER A 64 8.28 -42.86 10.95
C SER A 64 8.85 -44.27 10.86
N ALA A 65 8.40 -45.02 9.86
CA ALA A 65 8.97 -46.31 9.51
C ALA A 65 10.39 -46.09 8.98
N ALA A 66 11.36 -46.68 9.65
CA ALA A 66 12.75 -46.66 9.21
C ALA A 66 12.89 -47.16 7.76
N PRO A 67 13.72 -46.52 6.92
CA PRO A 67 13.89 -46.91 5.52
C PRO A 67 14.40 -48.35 5.45
N GLN A 68 13.63 -49.24 4.83
CA GLN A 68 14.08 -50.59 4.57
C GLN A 68 15.30 -50.57 3.64
N PRO A 69 16.33 -51.41 3.90
CA PRO A 69 17.48 -51.54 3.01
C PRO A 69 17.00 -52.05 1.64
N LEU A 70 17.33 -51.28 0.59
CA LEU A 70 17.07 -51.67 -0.79
C LEU A 70 17.71 -53.04 -1.08
N PRO A 71 17.00 -53.96 -1.76
CA PRO A 71 17.57 -55.24 -2.16
C PRO A 71 18.77 -55.01 -3.11
N PRO A 72 19.76 -55.91 -3.09
CA PRO A 72 20.90 -55.84 -4.00
C PRO A 72 20.40 -55.90 -5.46
N PRO A 73 20.96 -55.06 -6.36
CA PRO A 73 20.54 -55.06 -7.75
C PRO A 73 20.75 -56.46 -8.37
N PRO A 74 19.81 -56.94 -9.20
CA PRO A 74 19.94 -58.23 -9.86
C PRO A 74 21.22 -58.26 -10.70
N ALA A 75 21.96 -59.37 -10.63
CA ALA A 75 23.17 -59.60 -11.39
C ALA A 75 22.87 -59.48 -12.89
N VAL A 76 23.40 -58.42 -13.51
CA VAL A 76 23.23 -58.15 -14.94
C VAL A 76 24.02 -59.21 -15.72
N PRO A 77 23.38 -59.96 -16.64
CA PRO A 77 24.08 -60.93 -17.47
C PRO A 77 25.13 -60.23 -18.36
N PRO A 78 26.25 -60.89 -18.69
CA PRO A 78 27.30 -60.29 -19.52
C PRO A 78 26.74 -59.92 -20.89
N SER A 79 26.62 -58.62 -21.16
CA SER A 79 26.21 -58.13 -22.48
C SER A 79 27.19 -58.62 -23.56
N PRO A 80 26.70 -58.95 -24.77
CA PRO A 80 27.56 -59.31 -25.89
C PRO A 80 28.55 -58.18 -26.14
N VAL A 81 29.83 -58.55 -26.34
CA VAL A 81 30.95 -57.63 -26.56
C VAL A 81 30.70 -56.87 -27.86
N GLY A 82 30.03 -55.72 -27.74
CA GLY A 82 29.85 -54.80 -28.85
C GLY A 82 31.21 -54.28 -29.34
N PRO A 83 31.28 -53.79 -30.59
CA PRO A 83 32.51 -53.22 -31.15
C PRO A 83 33.05 -52.13 -30.22
N SER A 84 34.35 -52.20 -29.90
CA SER A 84 35.00 -51.28 -28.97
C SER A 84 34.95 -49.83 -29.48
N ILE A 85 34.04 -49.05 -28.91
CA ILE A 85 33.90 -47.62 -29.19
C ILE A 85 35.10 -46.90 -28.56
N THR A 86 35.89 -46.24 -29.38
CA THR A 86 37.15 -45.60 -28.94
C THR A 86 37.25 -44.13 -29.34
N HIS A 87 36.46 -43.70 -30.32
CA HIS A 87 36.50 -42.34 -30.87
C HIS A 87 35.10 -41.72 -30.90
N TYR A 88 35.04 -40.41 -31.04
CA TYR A 88 33.81 -39.64 -31.14
C TYR A 88 33.90 -38.67 -32.31
N ASP A 89 32.89 -38.67 -33.16
CA ASP A 89 32.79 -37.73 -34.28
C ASP A 89 32.09 -36.45 -33.80
N GLU A 90 32.85 -35.35 -33.72
CA GLU A 90 32.31 -34.05 -33.30
C GLU A 90 31.37 -33.43 -34.34
N THR A 91 31.49 -33.83 -35.62
CA THR A 91 30.66 -33.33 -36.72
C THR A 91 29.27 -33.96 -36.68
N THR A 92 29.18 -35.28 -36.54
CA THR A 92 27.90 -36.00 -36.54
C THR A 92 27.30 -36.21 -35.16
N GLY A 93 28.10 -36.09 -34.11
CA GLY A 93 27.66 -36.29 -32.74
C GLY A 93 27.52 -37.76 -32.34
N VAL A 94 28.14 -38.70 -33.06
CA VAL A 94 28.00 -40.14 -32.84
C VAL A 94 29.30 -40.77 -32.33
N PRO A 95 29.24 -41.69 -31.34
CA PRO A 95 30.40 -42.48 -30.93
C PRO A 95 30.79 -43.50 -32.02
N LEU A 96 32.09 -43.61 -32.31
CA LEU A 96 32.62 -44.46 -33.37
C LEU A 96 33.52 -45.58 -32.83
N ALA A 97 33.41 -46.75 -33.45
CA ALA A 97 34.39 -47.83 -33.31
C ALA A 97 35.70 -47.46 -34.02
N ARG A 98 36.81 -48.06 -33.59
CA ARG A 98 38.16 -47.75 -34.11
C ARG A 98 38.27 -47.90 -35.64
N GLU A 99 37.57 -48.89 -36.20
CA GLU A 99 37.59 -49.21 -37.62
C GLU A 99 36.92 -48.14 -38.49
N ALA A 100 35.93 -47.42 -37.95
CA ALA A 100 35.18 -46.39 -38.66
C ALA A 100 35.86 -45.01 -38.66
N VAL A 101 37.00 -44.85 -37.97
CA VAL A 101 37.66 -43.54 -37.81
C VAL A 101 38.23 -43.04 -39.14
N ALA A 102 38.97 -43.89 -39.85
CA ALA A 102 39.64 -43.50 -41.09
C ALA A 102 38.65 -43.15 -42.21
N SER A 103 37.53 -43.88 -42.28
CA SER A 103 36.48 -43.59 -43.26
C SER A 103 35.79 -42.26 -42.98
N GLN A 104 35.47 -41.95 -41.72
CA GLN A 104 34.84 -40.68 -41.34
C GLN A 104 35.81 -39.49 -41.49
N GLN A 105 37.09 -39.67 -41.19
CA GLN A 105 38.12 -38.64 -41.45
C GLN A 105 38.30 -38.37 -42.95
N ALA A 106 38.22 -39.39 -43.81
CA ALA A 106 38.28 -39.21 -45.26
C ALA A 106 37.09 -38.42 -45.82
N LEU A 107 35.93 -38.48 -45.14
CA LEU A 107 34.76 -37.65 -45.43
C LEU A 107 34.88 -36.21 -44.89
N GLY A 108 36.01 -35.86 -44.26
CA GLY A 108 36.27 -34.54 -43.69
C GLY A 108 35.69 -34.31 -42.30
N HIS A 109 35.20 -35.35 -41.62
CA HIS A 109 34.66 -35.22 -40.27
C HIS A 109 35.78 -35.05 -39.22
N THR A 110 35.50 -34.27 -38.18
CA THR A 110 36.42 -34.05 -37.07
C THR A 110 36.24 -35.13 -36.01
N VAL A 111 37.11 -36.16 -36.05
CA VAL A 111 37.08 -37.30 -35.12
C VAL A 111 38.13 -37.13 -34.02
N VAL A 112 37.70 -37.22 -32.75
CA VAL A 112 38.53 -37.04 -31.55
C VAL A 112 38.49 -38.32 -30.69
N PRO A 113 39.56 -38.69 -29.96
CA PRO A 113 39.49 -39.81 -29.01
C PRO A 113 38.35 -39.63 -28.00
N LEU A 114 37.60 -40.71 -27.73
CA LEU A 114 36.37 -40.65 -26.93
C LEU A 114 36.62 -40.05 -25.53
N ARG A 115 37.76 -40.38 -24.90
CA ARG A 115 38.14 -39.86 -23.57
C ARG A 115 38.30 -38.35 -23.56
N GLU A 116 38.87 -37.78 -24.63
CA GLU A 116 39.07 -36.34 -24.77
C GLU A 116 37.76 -35.61 -25.08
N ALA A 117 36.94 -36.16 -25.99
CA ALA A 117 35.61 -35.62 -26.27
C ALA A 117 34.72 -35.65 -25.00
N TYR A 118 34.79 -36.72 -24.21
CA TYR A 118 34.11 -36.84 -22.93
C TYR A 118 34.57 -35.79 -21.92
N SER A 119 35.88 -35.64 -21.71
CA SER A 119 36.40 -34.67 -20.72
C SER A 119 36.07 -33.22 -21.10
N ARG A 120 36.17 -32.86 -22.40
CA ARG A 120 35.77 -31.54 -22.93
C ARG A 120 34.28 -31.24 -22.71
N ARG A 121 33.41 -32.23 -22.91
CA ARG A 121 31.97 -32.06 -22.72
C ARG A 121 31.57 -32.04 -21.26
N LEU A 122 32.20 -32.88 -20.44
CA LEU A 122 31.99 -32.86 -19.00
C LEU A 122 32.41 -31.52 -18.40
N SER A 123 33.58 -30.98 -18.80
CA SER A 123 34.03 -29.66 -18.34
C SER A 123 33.11 -28.54 -18.82
N ARG A 124 32.64 -28.58 -20.08
CA ARG A 124 31.64 -27.64 -20.60
C ARG A 124 30.32 -27.73 -19.82
N LEU A 125 29.84 -28.93 -19.51
CA LEU A 125 28.62 -29.14 -18.75
C LEU A 125 28.76 -28.68 -17.30
N GLN A 126 29.89 -28.96 -16.66
CA GLN A 126 30.23 -28.44 -15.32
C GLN A 126 30.30 -26.91 -15.32
N SER A 127 30.89 -26.31 -16.36
CA SER A 127 30.92 -24.86 -16.55
C SER A 127 29.50 -24.28 -16.75
N LEU A 128 28.64 -24.91 -17.55
CA LEU A 128 27.25 -24.47 -17.72
C LEU A 128 26.42 -24.65 -16.44
N ALA A 129 26.61 -25.73 -15.72
CA ALA A 129 25.92 -25.99 -14.45
C ALA A 129 26.32 -24.93 -13.40
N SER A 130 27.61 -24.66 -13.26
CA SER A 130 28.13 -23.66 -12.31
C SER A 130 27.77 -22.22 -12.72
N SER A 131 27.92 -21.86 -13.99
CA SER A 131 27.68 -20.48 -14.46
C SER A 131 26.21 -20.12 -14.66
N ARG A 132 25.34 -21.09 -15.02
CA ARG A 132 23.92 -20.82 -15.35
C ARG A 132 22.96 -21.43 -14.34
N LEU A 133 23.09 -22.72 -14.03
CA LEU A 133 22.10 -23.41 -13.20
C LEU A 133 22.21 -23.05 -11.72
N MET A 134 23.43 -22.93 -11.18
CA MET A 134 23.64 -22.62 -9.76
C MET A 134 23.10 -21.24 -9.35
N PRO A 135 23.33 -20.14 -10.11
CA PRO A 135 22.72 -18.84 -9.81
C PRO A 135 21.19 -18.87 -9.88
N VAL A 136 20.61 -19.60 -10.84
CA VAL A 136 19.15 -19.75 -10.96
C VAL A 136 18.59 -20.50 -9.75
N ARG A 137 19.23 -21.59 -9.32
CA ARG A 137 18.84 -22.32 -8.12
C ARG A 137 18.87 -21.42 -6.88
N GLU A 138 19.94 -20.65 -6.69
CA GLU A 138 20.04 -19.71 -5.55
C GLU A 138 18.94 -18.65 -5.61
N ARG A 139 18.67 -18.07 -6.79
CA ARG A 139 17.57 -17.13 -6.99
C ARG A 139 16.20 -17.73 -6.66
N LEU A 140 15.95 -18.98 -7.06
CA LEU A 140 14.70 -19.68 -6.75
C LEU A 140 14.58 -19.99 -5.25
N LEU A 141 15.68 -20.35 -4.58
CA LEU A 141 15.69 -20.54 -3.12
C LEU A 141 15.42 -19.23 -2.38
N GLN A 142 16.00 -18.11 -2.83
CA GLN A 142 15.72 -16.79 -2.28
C GLN A 142 14.26 -16.39 -2.50
N LEU A 143 13.72 -16.61 -3.70
CA LEU A 143 12.31 -16.36 -4.00
C LEU A 143 11.40 -17.20 -3.10
N ARG A 144 11.71 -18.50 -2.92
CA ARG A 144 10.96 -19.38 -2.02
C ARG A 144 10.96 -18.86 -0.58
N ARG A 145 12.10 -18.41 -0.05
CA ARG A 145 12.19 -17.81 1.29
C ARG A 145 11.35 -16.53 1.39
N ARG A 146 11.41 -15.65 0.38
CA ARG A 146 10.58 -14.43 0.34
C ARG A 146 9.09 -14.74 0.31
N LEU A 147 8.66 -15.69 -0.52
CA LEU A 147 7.26 -16.12 -0.58
C LEU A 147 6.80 -16.73 0.74
N HIS A 148 7.65 -17.50 1.41
CA HIS A 148 7.34 -18.04 2.73
C HIS A 148 7.17 -16.93 3.77
N GLY A 149 8.09 -15.98 3.84
CA GLY A 149 7.97 -14.81 4.73
C GLY A 149 6.73 -13.98 4.45
N ARG A 150 6.36 -13.75 3.19
CA ARG A 150 5.09 -13.11 2.82
C ARG A 150 3.87 -13.92 3.25
N GLY A 151 3.95 -15.25 3.20
CA GLY A 151 2.91 -16.14 3.71
C GLY A 151 2.73 -15.99 5.23
N GLU A 152 3.83 -15.98 5.98
CA GLU A 152 3.83 -15.76 7.44
C GLU A 152 3.26 -14.38 7.80
N GLU A 153 3.71 -13.32 7.13
CA GLU A 153 3.18 -11.95 7.28
C GLU A 153 1.66 -11.89 7.05
N LEU A 154 1.16 -12.53 5.99
CA LEU A 154 -0.27 -12.58 5.69
C LEU A 154 -1.05 -13.33 6.78
N THR A 155 -0.54 -14.46 7.27
CA THR A 155 -1.19 -15.19 8.36
C THR A 155 -1.21 -14.39 9.66
N ALA A 156 -0.14 -13.64 9.97
CA ALA A 156 -0.06 -12.77 11.13
C ALA A 156 -1.02 -11.57 11.02
N ALA A 157 -1.08 -10.93 9.85
CA ALA A 157 -2.02 -9.84 9.57
C ALA A 157 -3.47 -10.31 9.69
N ARG A 158 -3.81 -11.47 9.12
CA ARG A 158 -5.12 -12.10 9.28
C ARG A 158 -5.46 -12.32 10.76
N ALA A 159 -4.56 -12.92 11.53
CA ALA A 159 -4.78 -13.17 12.96
C ALA A 159 -4.87 -11.89 13.80
N ALA A 160 -4.27 -10.78 13.35
CA ALA A 160 -4.43 -9.47 13.98
C ALA A 160 -5.84 -8.91 13.73
N ILE A 161 -6.30 -8.91 12.48
CA ILE A 161 -7.66 -8.46 12.10
C ILE A 161 -8.73 -9.30 12.80
N GLU A 162 -8.56 -10.62 12.86
CA GLU A 162 -9.50 -11.51 13.59
C GLU A 162 -9.58 -11.17 15.09
N ARG A 163 -8.46 -10.86 15.74
CA ARG A 163 -8.46 -10.47 17.16
C ARG A 163 -9.11 -9.10 17.39
N GLU A 164 -8.82 -8.13 16.53
CA GLU A 164 -9.39 -6.78 16.61
C GLU A 164 -10.92 -6.82 16.40
N THR A 165 -11.38 -7.51 15.35
CA THR A 165 -12.82 -7.66 15.07
C THR A 165 -13.58 -8.38 16.20
N LEU A 166 -12.97 -9.39 16.83
CA LEU A 166 -13.58 -10.03 18.01
C LEU A 166 -13.64 -9.08 19.20
N ALA A 167 -12.57 -8.32 19.46
CA ALA A 167 -12.54 -7.34 20.55
C ALA A 167 -13.59 -6.24 20.34
N ASP A 168 -13.77 -5.76 19.11
CA ASP A 168 -14.80 -4.77 18.75
C ASP A 168 -16.21 -5.32 18.94
N ALA A 169 -16.44 -6.57 18.52
CA ALA A 169 -17.73 -7.23 18.71
C ALA A 169 -18.06 -7.40 20.20
N GLU A 170 -17.09 -7.84 21.02
CA GLU A 170 -17.24 -7.95 22.47
C GLU A 170 -17.54 -6.59 23.12
N ALA A 171 -16.84 -5.53 22.71
CA ALA A 171 -17.07 -4.17 23.20
C ALA A 171 -18.45 -3.61 22.81
N ILE A 172 -19.01 -4.00 21.66
CA ILE A 172 -20.39 -3.66 21.28
C ILE A 172 -21.38 -4.41 22.17
N VAL A 173 -21.20 -5.72 22.34
CA VAL A 173 -22.10 -6.56 23.17
C VAL A 173 -22.12 -6.09 24.62
N GLU A 174 -20.96 -5.77 25.20
CA GLU A 174 -20.87 -5.33 26.59
C GLU A 174 -21.59 -3.99 26.81
N ARG A 175 -21.47 -3.05 25.85
CA ARG A 175 -22.23 -1.80 25.88
C ARG A 175 -23.73 -2.04 25.82
N LEU A 176 -24.20 -2.93 24.95
CA LEU A 176 -25.62 -3.28 24.86
C LEU A 176 -26.15 -3.88 26.17
N ARG A 177 -25.38 -4.80 26.79
CA ARG A 177 -25.73 -5.36 28.10
C ARG A 177 -25.76 -4.29 29.19
N SER A 178 -24.82 -3.36 29.19
CA SER A 178 -24.81 -2.25 30.16
C SER A 178 -26.03 -1.34 30.02
N ALA A 179 -26.42 -1.02 28.78
CA ALA A 179 -27.61 -0.23 28.47
C ALA A 179 -28.89 -0.97 28.84
N GLU A 180 -28.99 -2.26 28.52
CA GLU A 180 -30.11 -3.12 28.92
C GLU A 180 -30.25 -3.19 30.45
N THR A 181 -29.15 -3.44 31.16
CA THR A 181 -29.14 -3.53 32.63
C THR A 181 -29.63 -2.22 33.25
N LEU A 182 -29.21 -1.07 32.71
CA LEU A 182 -29.67 0.24 33.17
C LEU A 182 -31.18 0.42 32.94
N LYS A 183 -31.69 0.06 31.76
CA LYS A 183 -33.13 0.13 31.45
C LYS A 183 -33.96 -0.80 32.33
N GLN A 184 -33.50 -2.04 32.53
CA GLN A 184 -34.14 -2.99 33.43
C GLN A 184 -34.16 -2.47 34.87
N ALA A 185 -33.08 -1.83 35.34
CA ALA A 185 -33.04 -1.21 36.66
C ALA A 185 -34.07 -0.07 36.79
N THR A 186 -34.19 0.79 35.78
CA THR A 186 -35.21 1.87 35.75
C THR A 186 -36.63 1.31 35.78
N LEU A 187 -36.91 0.28 34.97
CA LEU A 187 -38.22 -0.40 34.97
C LEU A 187 -38.51 -1.07 36.32
N ALA A 188 -37.53 -1.77 36.90
CA ALA A 188 -37.66 -2.42 38.20
C ALA A 188 -37.92 -1.39 39.32
N GLN A 189 -37.25 -0.24 39.30
CA GLN A 189 -37.53 0.86 40.22
C GLN A 189 -38.97 1.36 40.06
N GLY A 190 -39.45 1.52 38.83
CA GLY A 190 -40.83 1.88 38.53
C GLY A 190 -41.85 0.88 39.05
N VAL A 191 -41.62 -0.41 38.80
CA VAL A 191 -42.46 -1.52 39.31
C VAL A 191 -42.49 -1.48 40.84
N ASN A 192 -41.35 -1.40 41.50
CA ASN A 192 -41.27 -1.33 42.96
C ASN A 192 -42.01 -0.11 43.51
N SER A 193 -41.93 1.04 42.83
CA SER A 193 -42.69 2.23 43.20
C SER A 193 -44.20 1.98 43.11
N VAL A 194 -44.69 1.41 42.00
CA VAL A 194 -46.12 1.08 41.81
C VAL A 194 -46.60 0.08 42.87
N THR A 195 -45.84 -0.99 43.10
CA THR A 195 -46.18 -2.02 44.09
C THR A 195 -46.29 -1.41 45.49
N ALA A 196 -45.37 -0.53 45.87
CA ALA A 196 -45.42 0.16 47.16
C ALA A 196 -46.68 1.05 47.31
N GLU A 197 -47.09 1.75 46.24
CA GLU A 197 -48.35 2.52 46.26
C GLU A 197 -49.58 1.61 46.36
N LEU A 198 -49.61 0.51 45.60
CA LEU A 198 -50.71 -0.46 45.63
C LEU A 198 -50.87 -1.09 47.02
N GLU A 199 -49.77 -1.52 47.65
CA GLU A 199 -49.81 -2.00 49.03
C GLU A 199 -50.31 -0.92 50.00
N GLY A 200 -49.99 0.34 49.76
CA GLY A 200 -50.52 1.48 50.51
C GLY A 200 -52.04 1.61 50.38
N VAL A 201 -52.57 1.50 49.15
CA VAL A 201 -54.00 1.52 48.85
C VAL A 201 -54.71 0.32 49.48
N GLU A 202 -54.17 -0.89 49.35
CA GLU A 202 -54.74 -2.11 49.93
C GLU A 202 -54.81 -2.03 51.47
N LYS A 203 -53.74 -1.56 52.13
CA LYS A 203 -53.75 -1.35 53.59
C LYS A 203 -54.83 -0.36 54.01
N LEU A 204 -55.04 0.72 53.27
CA LEU A 204 -56.12 1.68 53.53
C LEU A 204 -57.50 1.08 53.27
N SER A 205 -57.66 0.32 52.19
CA SER A 205 -58.89 -0.41 51.86
C SER A 205 -59.28 -1.39 52.96
N ASP A 206 -58.32 -2.17 53.46
CA ASP A 206 -58.52 -3.11 54.58
C ASP A 206 -58.88 -2.39 55.89
N GLN A 207 -58.29 -1.23 56.15
CA GLN A 207 -58.68 -0.40 57.30
C GLN A 207 -60.13 0.09 57.16
N VAL A 208 -60.52 0.60 55.99
CA VAL A 208 -61.90 1.02 55.72
C VAL A 208 -62.87 -0.16 55.83
N ALA A 209 -62.54 -1.32 55.28
CA ALA A 209 -63.36 -2.52 55.33
C ALA A 209 -63.56 -3.02 56.78
N ARG A 210 -62.50 -3.03 57.60
CA ARG A 210 -62.57 -3.41 59.02
C ARG A 210 -63.53 -2.53 59.81
N VAL A 211 -63.54 -1.23 59.52
CA VAL A 211 -64.43 -0.28 60.21
C VAL A 211 -65.85 -0.32 59.65
N THR A 212 -66.01 -0.64 58.36
CA THR A 212 -67.32 -0.64 57.66
C THR A 212 -68.11 -1.93 57.86
N LEU A 213 -67.44 -3.08 57.99
CA LEU A 213 -68.11 -4.36 58.28
C LEU A 213 -68.61 -4.34 59.73
N LEU A 214 -69.79 -3.74 59.94
CA LEU A 214 -70.59 -3.98 61.13
C LEU A 214 -70.73 -5.50 61.30
N PRO A 215 -70.64 -6.03 62.53
CA PRO A 215 -71.07 -7.39 62.77
C PRO A 215 -72.56 -7.42 62.46
N SER A 216 -72.88 -7.80 61.23
CA SER A 216 -74.20 -8.25 60.83
C SER A 216 -74.53 -9.37 61.80
N SER A 217 -75.27 -9.01 62.85
CA SER A 217 -75.79 -9.90 63.87
C SER A 217 -76.41 -11.08 63.14
N THR A 218 -75.70 -12.20 63.09
CA THR A 218 -76.16 -13.41 62.41
C THR A 218 -77.50 -13.80 63.01
N PRO A 219 -78.62 -13.67 62.27
CA PRO A 219 -79.91 -14.08 62.74
C PRO A 219 -79.97 -15.60 62.58
N GLY A 220 -79.55 -16.38 63.58
CA GLY A 220 -79.58 -17.83 63.42
C GLY A 220 -79.19 -18.70 64.60
N SER A 221 -78.47 -18.21 65.62
CA SER A 221 -78.17 -19.04 66.78
C SER A 221 -79.27 -18.89 67.83
N MET A 222 -80.32 -19.68 67.67
CA MET A 222 -81.30 -19.93 68.73
C MET A 222 -80.64 -20.71 69.86
N SER A 223 -79.92 -20.01 70.74
CA SER A 223 -79.59 -20.53 72.07
C SER A 223 -80.46 -19.79 73.08
N PRO A 224 -81.51 -20.42 73.61
CA PRO A 224 -82.35 -19.82 74.64
C PRO A 224 -81.72 -20.07 76.01
N SER A 225 -80.96 -19.11 76.55
CA SER A 225 -80.75 -19.04 78.00
C SER A 225 -80.28 -17.68 78.46
N ALA A 226 -81.26 -16.90 78.92
CA ALA A 226 -81.25 -15.93 80.01
C ALA A 226 -79.89 -15.34 80.44
N ALA A 227 -79.62 -14.09 80.05
CA ALA A 227 -79.87 -12.92 80.89
C ALA A 227 -79.39 -11.65 80.15
N CYS A 228 -80.25 -10.66 80.10
CA CYS A 228 -80.06 -9.38 79.41
C CYS A 228 -78.81 -8.63 79.91
N ALA A 229 -77.78 -8.56 79.06
CA ALA A 229 -76.79 -7.49 79.09
C ALA A 229 -76.91 -6.73 77.76
N PRO A 230 -76.98 -5.39 77.78
CA PRO A 230 -77.12 -4.63 76.55
C PRO A 230 -75.85 -4.78 75.69
N ASP A 231 -76.04 -5.17 74.43
CA ASP A 231 -75.03 -5.23 73.39
C ASP A 231 -74.37 -3.85 73.18
N PHE A 232 -73.31 -3.55 73.96
CA PHE A 232 -72.51 -2.33 73.84
C PHE A 232 -71.36 -2.44 72.82
N GLU A 233 -71.10 -3.63 72.26
CA GLU A 233 -69.99 -3.82 71.29
C GLU A 233 -70.17 -3.01 70.00
N GLY A 234 -71.41 -2.67 69.63
CA GLY A 234 -71.68 -1.85 68.45
C GLY A 234 -71.29 -0.38 68.63
N THR A 235 -71.44 0.17 69.83
CA THR A 235 -71.18 1.60 70.08
C THR A 235 -69.69 1.92 70.19
N GLU A 236 -68.87 0.99 70.70
CA GLU A 236 -67.40 1.16 70.72
C GLU A 236 -66.82 1.28 69.30
N ARG A 237 -67.24 0.42 68.37
CA ARG A 237 -66.79 0.48 66.96
C ARG A 237 -67.25 1.75 66.25
N MET A 238 -68.46 2.24 66.55
CA MET A 238 -68.93 3.52 66.01
C MET A 238 -68.10 4.70 66.53
N VAL A 239 -67.69 4.66 67.80
CA VAL A 239 -66.80 5.68 68.38
C VAL A 239 -65.39 5.59 67.79
N GLU A 240 -64.85 4.38 67.60
CA GLU A 240 -63.56 4.18 66.91
C GLU A 240 -63.59 4.69 65.46
N LEU A 241 -64.68 4.47 64.72
CA LEU A 241 -64.88 5.04 63.39
C LEU A 241 -64.85 6.56 63.45
N VAL A 242 -65.62 7.19 64.35
CA VAL A 242 -65.68 8.65 64.45
C VAL A 242 -64.32 9.24 64.83
N GLN A 243 -63.55 8.56 65.69
CA GLN A 243 -62.20 8.97 66.06
C GLN A 243 -61.19 8.82 64.91
N SER A 244 -61.24 7.71 64.16
CA SER A 244 -60.30 7.42 63.05
C SER A 244 -60.70 8.06 61.71
N TYR A 245 -61.94 8.53 61.56
CA TYR A 245 -62.50 9.03 60.31
C TYR A 245 -61.65 10.14 59.68
N ARG A 246 -61.25 11.13 60.47
CA ARG A 246 -60.45 12.25 59.96
C ARG A 246 -59.07 11.79 59.48
N GLU A 247 -58.47 10.83 60.17
CA GLU A 247 -57.17 10.27 59.79
C GLU A 247 -57.27 9.43 58.51
N LEU A 248 -58.34 8.64 58.36
CA LEU A 248 -58.64 7.88 57.15
C LEU A 248 -58.90 8.79 55.95
N CYS A 249 -59.74 9.82 56.10
CA CYS A 249 -59.97 10.81 55.03
C CYS A 249 -58.67 11.49 54.59
N ASN A 250 -57.87 11.97 55.56
CA ASN A 250 -56.58 12.58 55.25
C ASN A 250 -55.62 11.61 54.54
N SER A 251 -55.64 10.32 54.90
CA SER A 251 -54.78 9.31 54.29
C SER A 251 -55.24 8.97 52.87
N ILE A 252 -56.56 8.86 52.66
CA ILE A 252 -57.17 8.68 51.35
C ILE A 252 -56.85 9.89 50.46
N ASP A 253 -57.02 11.12 50.96
CA ASP A 253 -56.72 12.33 50.21
C ASP A 253 -55.23 12.43 49.87
N ARG A 254 -54.33 12.00 50.76
CA ARG A 254 -52.88 11.97 50.48
C ARG A 254 -52.54 10.99 49.37
N VAL A 255 -53.11 9.79 49.39
CA VAL A 255 -52.86 8.77 48.36
C VAL A 255 -53.52 9.16 47.04
N ALA A 256 -54.73 9.70 47.07
CA ALA A 256 -55.48 10.12 45.89
C ALA A 256 -54.85 11.33 45.17
N ASN A 257 -54.26 12.27 45.93
CA ASN A 257 -53.63 13.46 45.36
C ASN A 257 -52.13 13.27 45.08
N LYS A 258 -51.56 12.10 45.38
CA LYS A 258 -50.15 11.85 45.08
C LYS A 258 -49.97 11.77 43.56
N PRO A 259 -49.15 12.64 42.95
CA PRO A 259 -48.93 12.58 41.52
C PRO A 259 -48.21 11.28 41.19
N PHE A 260 -48.82 10.49 40.33
CA PHE A 260 -48.23 9.29 39.74
C PHE A 260 -47.66 9.67 38.38
N ASP A 261 -46.41 9.32 38.10
CA ASP A 261 -45.79 9.55 36.80
C ASP A 261 -46.14 8.37 35.88
N PRO A 262 -47.08 8.53 34.92
CA PRO A 262 -47.65 7.39 34.19
C PRO A 262 -46.71 6.85 33.11
N SER A 263 -45.65 7.58 32.76
CA SER A 263 -44.74 7.21 31.67
C SER A 263 -43.33 7.06 32.16
N ILE A 264 -42.92 5.81 32.37
CA ILE A 264 -41.50 5.47 32.38
C ILE A 264 -41.09 5.35 30.91
N ASP A 265 -40.54 6.42 30.34
CA ASP A 265 -40.08 6.43 28.96
C ASP A 265 -38.81 5.56 28.83
N VAL A 266 -39.02 4.29 28.46
CA VAL A 266 -37.94 3.37 28.09
C VAL A 266 -38.15 3.01 26.64
N GLN A 267 -37.40 3.67 25.76
CA GLN A 267 -37.44 3.36 24.34
C GLN A 267 -36.85 1.98 24.07
N ALA A 268 -37.63 1.11 23.43
CA ALA A 268 -37.17 -0.20 22.99
C ALA A 268 -36.21 -0.10 21.80
N ASP A 269 -36.31 0.98 21.03
CA ASP A 269 -35.69 1.12 19.71
C ASP A 269 -34.34 1.87 19.69
N ASP A 270 -33.78 2.20 20.86
CA ASP A 270 -32.51 2.95 20.96
C ASP A 270 -31.38 2.33 20.13
N PHE A 271 -31.36 1.00 20.01
CA PHE A 271 -30.36 0.32 19.20
C PHE A 271 -30.44 0.68 17.72
N SER A 272 -31.66 0.80 17.18
CA SER A 272 -31.87 1.18 15.77
C SER A 272 -31.45 2.63 15.51
N HIS A 273 -31.75 3.53 16.46
CA HIS A 273 -31.36 4.93 16.39
C HIS A 273 -29.84 5.09 16.46
N GLU A 274 -29.19 4.45 17.44
CA GLU A 274 -27.73 4.46 17.58
C GLU A 274 -27.05 3.87 16.33
N THR A 275 -27.58 2.78 15.79
CA THR A 275 -27.05 2.18 14.55
C THR A 275 -27.19 3.14 13.37
N ALA A 276 -28.32 3.85 13.24
CA ALA A 276 -28.52 4.85 12.20
C ALA A 276 -27.55 6.03 12.33
N GLU A 277 -27.33 6.54 13.55
CA GLU A 277 -26.34 7.60 13.81
C GLU A 277 -24.91 7.14 13.47
N ARG A 278 -24.54 5.91 13.84
CA ARG A 278 -23.22 5.35 13.50
C ARG A 278 -23.04 5.18 12.00
N LEU A 279 -24.06 4.69 11.30
CA LEU A 279 -24.04 4.62 9.83
C LEU A 279 -23.87 6.00 9.21
N GLU A 280 -24.48 7.04 9.78
CA GLU A 280 -24.30 8.41 9.31
C GLU A 280 -22.88 8.93 9.57
N VAL A 281 -22.27 8.59 10.70
CA VAL A 281 -20.85 8.88 10.97
C VAL A 281 -19.93 8.18 9.97
N LEU A 282 -20.18 6.91 9.66
CA LEU A 282 -19.43 6.17 8.64
C LEU A 282 -19.56 6.82 7.26
N ARG A 283 -20.76 7.22 6.85
CA ARG A 283 -20.96 7.97 5.59
C ARG A 283 -20.19 9.29 5.55
N ARG A 284 -20.01 9.97 6.69
CA ARG A 284 -19.16 11.18 6.76
C ARG A 284 -17.69 10.83 6.62
N ALA A 285 -17.24 9.71 7.20
CA ALA A 285 -15.87 9.22 7.03
C ALA A 285 -15.55 8.96 5.55
N ASP A 286 -16.45 8.33 4.79
CA ASP A 286 -16.28 8.10 3.34
C ASP A 286 -16.08 9.41 2.56
N ARG A 287 -16.81 10.47 2.94
CA ARG A 287 -16.65 11.80 2.34
C ARG A 287 -15.28 12.41 2.66
N TYR A 288 -14.78 12.21 3.87
CA TYR A 288 -13.45 12.67 4.24
C TYR A 288 -12.34 11.88 3.54
N GLU A 289 -12.51 10.57 3.36
CA GLU A 289 -11.59 9.75 2.57
C GLU A 289 -11.52 10.24 1.12
N HIS A 290 -12.68 10.52 0.50
CA HIS A 290 -12.71 11.11 -0.84
C HIS A 290 -12.02 12.49 -0.88
N ALA A 291 -12.31 13.37 0.08
CA ALA A 291 -11.67 14.69 0.16
C ALA A 291 -10.15 14.59 0.34
N LEU A 292 -9.67 13.61 1.12
CA LEU A 292 -8.25 13.33 1.28
C LEU A 292 -7.63 12.83 -0.03
N SER A 293 -8.30 11.94 -0.77
CA SER A 293 -7.81 11.48 -2.08
C SER A 293 -7.65 12.62 -3.09
N VAL A 294 -8.58 13.58 -3.11
CA VAL A 294 -8.51 14.77 -3.98
C VAL A 294 -7.34 15.66 -3.56
N LYS A 295 -7.16 15.88 -2.25
CA LYS A 295 -6.04 16.65 -1.72
C LYS A 295 -4.70 16.01 -2.08
N ASP A 296 -4.58 14.69 -1.96
CA ASP A 296 -3.35 13.96 -2.28
C ASP A 296 -3.04 14.03 -3.79
N GLN A 297 -4.06 13.96 -4.65
CA GLN A 297 -3.91 14.21 -6.08
C GLN A 297 -3.41 15.63 -6.36
N MET A 298 -4.02 16.65 -5.75
CA MET A 298 -3.60 18.05 -5.92
C MET A 298 -2.15 18.28 -5.45
N LEU A 299 -1.74 17.65 -4.35
CA LEU A 299 -0.37 17.72 -3.86
C LEU A 299 0.61 17.08 -4.84
N TRP A 300 0.25 15.94 -5.42
CA TRP A 300 1.06 15.28 -6.43
C TRP A 300 1.22 16.13 -7.69
N GLU A 301 0.13 16.73 -8.18
CA GLU A 301 0.15 17.66 -9.33
C GLU A 301 1.04 18.88 -9.03
N ALA A 302 0.90 19.49 -7.85
CA ALA A 302 1.73 20.62 -7.42
C ALA A 302 3.23 20.24 -7.30
N MET A 303 3.55 19.03 -6.82
CA MET A 303 4.92 18.53 -6.78
C MET A 303 5.51 18.35 -8.18
N GLN A 304 4.73 17.81 -9.12
CA GLN A 304 5.17 17.67 -10.51
C GLN A 304 5.39 19.03 -11.19
N GLU A 305 4.50 19.98 -10.95
CA GLU A 305 4.67 21.35 -11.45
C GLU A 305 5.93 22.00 -10.88
N SER A 306 6.19 21.84 -9.57
CA SER A 306 7.41 22.32 -8.93
C SER A 306 8.66 21.72 -9.56
N GLN A 307 8.69 20.39 -9.75
CA GLN A 307 9.82 19.71 -10.38
C GLN A 307 10.04 20.21 -11.82
N ARG A 308 8.98 20.39 -12.60
CA ARG A 308 9.05 20.91 -13.96
C ARG A 308 9.57 22.36 -14.00
N LEU A 309 9.23 23.18 -13.01
CA LEU A 309 9.76 24.54 -12.89
C LEU A 309 11.23 24.54 -12.47
N GLU A 310 11.63 23.64 -11.58
CA GLU A 310 13.03 23.46 -11.18
C GLU A 310 13.91 23.05 -12.37
N GLU A 311 13.45 22.10 -13.18
CA GLU A 311 14.13 21.68 -14.43
C GLU A 311 14.32 22.87 -15.38
N LYS A 312 13.26 23.66 -15.62
CA LYS A 312 13.36 24.88 -16.45
C LYS A 312 14.33 25.90 -15.87
N CYS A 313 14.29 26.15 -14.56
CA CYS A 313 15.24 27.05 -13.92
C CYS A 313 16.68 26.53 -14.01
N GLN A 314 16.89 25.21 -14.01
CA GLN A 314 18.20 24.61 -14.20
C GLN A 314 18.69 24.79 -15.65
N GLU A 315 17.82 24.60 -16.64
CA GLU A 315 18.10 24.88 -18.06
C GLU A 315 18.46 26.36 -18.30
N GLU A 316 17.70 27.29 -17.72
CA GLU A 316 18.00 28.72 -17.82
C GLU A 316 19.36 29.07 -17.19
N ARG A 317 19.73 28.41 -16.08
CA ARG A 317 21.05 28.58 -15.45
C ARG A 317 22.17 28.02 -16.32
N SER A 318 22.00 26.86 -16.95
CA SER A 318 23.03 26.30 -17.84
C SER A 318 23.21 27.18 -19.08
N LEU A 319 22.12 27.65 -19.69
CA LEU A 319 22.19 28.61 -20.80
C LEU A 319 22.87 29.91 -20.37
N GLY A 320 22.57 30.41 -19.16
CA GLY A 320 23.24 31.59 -18.60
C GLY A 320 24.75 31.40 -18.41
N GLN A 321 25.20 30.18 -18.08
CA GLN A 321 26.62 29.84 -17.99
C GLN A 321 27.28 29.81 -19.37
N GLU A 322 26.66 29.16 -20.35
CA GLU A 322 27.13 29.12 -21.74
C GLU A 322 27.26 30.54 -22.30
N PHE A 323 26.27 31.41 -22.11
CA PHE A 323 26.35 32.81 -22.54
C PHE A 323 27.47 33.60 -21.83
N ALA A 324 27.73 33.32 -20.55
CA ALA A 324 28.81 33.96 -19.82
C ALA A 324 30.19 33.51 -20.34
N GLU A 325 30.34 32.22 -20.66
CA GLU A 325 31.55 31.67 -21.29
C GLU A 325 31.78 32.28 -22.67
N GLU A 326 30.77 32.30 -23.53
CA GLU A 326 30.85 32.95 -24.85
C GLU A 326 31.23 34.43 -24.70
N ALA A 327 30.57 35.17 -23.81
CA ALA A 327 30.89 36.59 -23.57
C ALA A 327 32.35 36.78 -23.13
N GLN A 328 32.88 35.87 -22.29
CA GLN A 328 34.28 35.89 -21.89
C GLN A 328 35.20 35.63 -23.09
N GLU A 329 34.87 34.67 -23.96
CA GLU A 329 35.62 34.43 -25.20
C GLU A 329 35.65 35.68 -26.10
N TRP A 330 34.51 36.36 -26.27
CA TRP A 330 34.42 37.61 -27.01
C TRP A 330 35.30 38.72 -26.42
N VAL A 331 35.36 38.84 -25.09
CA VAL A 331 36.26 39.78 -24.41
C VAL A 331 37.71 39.43 -24.72
N THR A 332 38.12 38.17 -24.56
CA THR A 332 39.52 37.77 -24.84
C THR A 332 39.90 37.95 -26.31
N LEU A 333 38.97 37.75 -27.25
CA LEU A 333 39.20 37.99 -28.67
C LEU A 333 39.36 39.49 -28.94
N THR A 334 38.54 40.32 -28.32
CA THR A 334 38.61 41.78 -28.42
C THR A 334 39.94 42.31 -27.87
N GLU A 335 40.40 41.79 -26.73
CA GLU A 335 41.72 42.09 -26.16
C GLU A 335 42.84 41.72 -27.13
N LYS A 336 42.84 40.49 -27.67
CA LYS A 336 43.84 40.05 -28.67
C LYS A 336 43.86 40.92 -29.92
N LEU A 337 42.69 41.30 -30.43
CA LEU A 337 42.58 42.19 -31.59
C LEU A 337 43.06 43.60 -31.25
N SER A 338 42.74 44.11 -30.07
CA SER A 338 43.24 45.39 -29.55
C SER A 338 44.76 45.38 -29.46
N ASP A 339 45.36 44.33 -28.89
CA ASP A 339 46.81 44.13 -28.81
C ASP A 339 47.45 44.08 -30.20
N ARG A 340 46.81 43.39 -31.16
CA ARG A 340 47.30 43.33 -32.54
C ARG A 340 47.25 44.70 -33.23
N VAL A 341 46.17 45.46 -33.02
CA VAL A 341 46.06 46.83 -33.54
C VAL A 341 47.15 47.70 -32.92
N ASN A 342 47.35 47.63 -31.60
CA ASN A 342 48.40 48.37 -30.90
C ASN A 342 49.82 47.97 -31.36
N ALA A 343 50.06 46.70 -31.63
CA ALA A 343 51.33 46.24 -32.19
C ALA A 343 51.57 46.82 -33.60
N LEU A 344 50.54 46.80 -34.45
CA LEU A 344 50.61 47.38 -35.80
C LEU A 344 50.80 48.90 -35.76
N THR A 345 50.15 49.63 -34.84
CA THR A 345 50.37 51.08 -34.71
C THR A 345 51.83 51.37 -34.34
N VAL A 346 52.41 50.66 -33.37
CA VAL A 346 53.84 50.79 -33.01
C VAL A 346 54.76 50.47 -34.20
N GLU A 347 54.47 49.42 -34.99
CA GLU A 347 55.24 49.12 -36.21
C GLU A 347 55.11 50.23 -37.26
N THR A 348 53.93 50.80 -37.46
CA THR A 348 53.74 51.93 -38.39
C THR A 348 54.47 53.18 -37.92
N GLU A 349 54.49 53.47 -36.62
CA GLU A 349 55.26 54.56 -36.03
C GLU A 349 56.76 54.34 -36.20
N ARG A 350 57.25 53.12 -35.95
CA ARG A 350 58.65 52.74 -36.14
C ARG A 350 59.08 52.85 -37.60
N THR A 351 58.28 52.36 -38.54
CA THR A 351 58.58 52.49 -39.97
C THR A 351 58.54 53.95 -40.42
N ALA A 352 57.64 54.77 -39.87
CA ALA A 352 57.63 56.21 -40.10
C ALA A 352 58.90 56.90 -39.55
N GLN A 353 59.39 56.50 -38.37
CA GLN A 353 60.65 56.98 -37.82
C GLN A 353 61.84 56.58 -38.70
N LEU A 354 61.96 55.30 -39.08
CA LEU A 354 63.02 54.82 -39.98
C LEU A 354 62.99 55.51 -41.35
N ARG A 355 61.80 55.86 -41.87
CA ARG A 355 61.67 56.65 -43.10
C ARG A 355 62.20 58.08 -42.91
N LYS A 356 61.91 58.71 -41.77
CA LYS A 356 62.46 60.04 -41.42
C LYS A 356 63.98 59.98 -41.30
N GLU A 357 64.52 58.99 -40.60
CA GLU A 357 65.97 58.79 -40.45
C GLU A 357 66.66 58.50 -41.78
N ASN A 358 66.12 57.60 -42.61
CA ASN A 358 66.64 57.35 -43.96
C ASN A 358 66.59 58.62 -44.83
N ALA A 359 65.54 59.43 -44.71
CA ALA A 359 65.47 60.70 -45.43
C ALA A 359 66.52 61.71 -44.93
N LEU A 360 66.85 61.72 -43.64
CA LEU A 360 67.94 62.54 -43.09
C LEU A 360 69.31 62.04 -43.56
N LEU A 361 69.59 60.74 -43.45
CA LEU A 361 70.84 60.14 -43.94
C LEU A 361 71.01 60.33 -45.44
N ALA A 362 69.93 60.26 -46.23
CA ALA A 362 69.98 60.54 -47.66
C ALA A 362 70.38 62.01 -47.95
N ARG A 363 69.92 62.97 -47.13
CA ARG A 363 70.35 64.38 -47.22
C ARG A 363 71.82 64.54 -46.84
N GLU A 364 72.26 63.93 -45.74
CA GLU A 364 73.66 63.97 -45.29
C GLU A 364 74.60 63.35 -46.34
N ASN A 365 74.23 62.21 -46.92
CA ASN A 365 75.00 61.58 -48.00
C ASN A 365 75.07 62.49 -49.24
N GLN A 366 73.97 63.16 -49.63
CA GLN A 366 73.99 64.13 -50.71
C GLN A 366 74.92 65.32 -50.41
N GLU A 367 74.96 65.79 -49.17
CA GLU A 367 75.89 66.84 -48.74
C GLU A 367 77.35 66.38 -48.78
N LEU A 368 77.64 65.15 -48.32
CA LEU A 368 78.98 64.56 -48.38
C LEU A 368 79.46 64.37 -49.82
N VAL A 369 78.59 63.88 -50.72
CA VAL A 369 78.89 63.78 -52.15
C VAL A 369 79.24 65.15 -52.73
N ARG A 370 78.45 66.19 -52.41
CA ARG A 370 78.77 67.57 -52.83
C ARG A 370 80.11 68.06 -52.28
N ARG A 371 80.44 67.74 -51.02
CA ARG A 371 81.74 68.09 -50.41
C ARG A 371 82.91 67.38 -51.09
N LEU A 372 82.75 66.11 -51.44
CA LEU A 372 83.76 65.36 -52.20
C LEU A 372 83.93 65.94 -53.60
N GLU A 373 82.85 66.25 -54.30
CA GLU A 373 82.91 66.93 -55.60
C GLU A 373 83.62 68.29 -55.51
N THR A 374 83.43 69.06 -54.44
CA THR A 374 84.18 70.31 -54.23
C THR A 374 85.66 70.07 -53.96
N LEU A 375 86.01 69.06 -53.14
CA LEU A 375 87.41 68.70 -52.87
C LEU A 375 88.11 68.12 -54.12
N GLU A 376 87.40 67.37 -54.96
CA GLU A 376 87.90 66.91 -56.25
C GLU A 376 88.16 68.08 -57.21
N ARG A 377 87.30 69.11 -57.22
CA ARG A 377 87.55 70.36 -57.94
C ARG A 377 88.77 71.12 -57.41
N ASP A 378 88.91 71.22 -56.09
CA ASP A 378 90.02 71.94 -55.46
C ASP A 378 91.37 71.19 -55.66
N SER A 379 91.37 69.85 -55.58
CA SER A 379 92.55 69.02 -55.83
C SER A 379 92.94 68.98 -57.32
N SER A 380 91.97 69.02 -58.24
CA SER A 380 92.25 69.16 -59.69
C SER A 380 92.71 70.58 -60.09
N GLY A 381 92.50 71.58 -59.22
CA GLY A 381 93.02 72.94 -59.38
C GLY A 381 94.45 73.18 -58.89
N THR A 382 95.10 72.22 -58.22
CA THR A 382 96.42 72.41 -57.58
C THR A 382 97.60 71.77 -58.36
N VAL A 383 97.42 71.45 -59.64
CA VAL A 383 98.49 70.94 -60.56
C VAL A 383 98.70 71.88 -61.77
N GLY A 384 98.33 73.15 -61.62
CA GLY A 384 98.66 74.22 -62.58
C GLY A 384 99.95 74.92 -62.23
#